data_AF-A0A7R9L3K2-F1
#
_entry.id   AF-A0A7R9L3K2-F1
#
_cell.length_a   1.000
_cell.length_b   1.000
_cell.length_c   1.000
_cell.angle_alpha   90.00
_cell.angle_beta   90.00
_cell.angle_gamma   90.00
#
_symmetry.space_group_name_H-M   'P 1'
#
loop_
_entity.id
_entity.type
_entity.pdbx_description
1 polymer ?
#
loop_
_entity_poly.entity_id
_entity_poly.type
_entity_poly.pdbx_seq_one_letter_code
_entity_poly.pdbx_strand_id
1 'polypeptide(L)'
;VDERGPLLKPPLGEYFNSSEAPNCEIIRLLLKYGARIIIKAQIANPIGILKVMHRIRLNISLDVMNLVLEMAESFSIASIKRCSLLSNSQREVILKTAVNPSPLKHMVRVAVRHFLGDYGQNVIEKIDLLPIPALIKRYLFYEI
;
A
#
# COMPACT_ATOMS: atom_id res chain seq x y z
N VAL A 1 15.90 -0.19 -26.19
CA VAL A 1 14.62 0.41 -25.73
C VAL A 1 13.75 -0.77 -25.36
N ASP A 2 13.37 -0.93 -24.09
CA ASP A 2 12.58 -2.08 -23.63
C ASP A 2 11.19 -2.01 -24.30
N GLU A 3 10.77 -3.06 -25.02
CA GLU A 3 9.55 -3.08 -25.85
C GLU A 3 8.23 -2.94 -25.07
N ARG A 4 8.31 -2.85 -23.73
CA ARG A 4 7.16 -2.88 -22.81
C ARG A 4 6.48 -1.52 -22.60
N GLY A 5 6.91 -0.49 -23.33
CA GLY A 5 6.47 0.89 -23.06
C GLY A 5 6.87 1.35 -21.65
N PRO A 6 6.54 2.60 -21.27
CA PRO A 6 6.75 3.05 -19.90
C PRO A 6 5.91 2.19 -18.95
N LEU A 7 6.53 1.68 -17.87
CA LEU A 7 5.81 1.00 -16.79
C LEU A 7 4.71 1.93 -16.27
N LEU A 8 3.44 1.55 -16.47
CA LEU A 8 2.31 2.26 -15.89
C LEU A 8 2.51 2.31 -14.37
N LYS A 9 2.41 3.52 -13.82
CA LYS A 9 2.49 3.69 -12.37
C LYS A 9 1.28 3.03 -11.72
N PRO A 10 1.45 2.38 -10.56
CA PRO A 10 0.32 1.83 -9.82
C PRO A 10 -0.65 2.97 -9.42
N PRO A 11 -1.96 2.70 -9.25
CA PRO A 11 -2.96 3.73 -8.95
C PRO A 11 -2.59 4.63 -7.76
N LEU A 12 -2.09 4.03 -6.67
CA LEU A 12 -1.59 4.78 -5.51
C LEU A 12 -0.36 5.63 -5.84
N GLY A 13 0.50 5.12 -6.72
CA GLY A 13 1.67 5.84 -7.22
C GLY A 13 1.28 7.10 -8.00
N GLU A 14 0.24 7.01 -8.82
CA GLU A 14 -0.29 8.16 -9.56
C GLU A 14 -0.98 9.15 -8.63
N TYR A 15 -1.82 8.65 -7.71
CA TYR A 15 -2.52 9.47 -6.74
C TYR A 15 -1.59 10.31 -5.85
N PHE A 16 -0.48 9.74 -5.36
CA PHE A 16 0.50 10.50 -4.58
C PHE A 16 1.29 11.52 -5.41
N ASN A 17 1.38 11.35 -6.73
CA ASN A 17 2.01 12.35 -7.59
C ASN A 17 1.07 13.50 -7.94
N SER A 18 -0.24 13.24 -8.00
CA SER A 18 -1.26 14.22 -8.41
C SER A 18 -1.91 14.97 -7.24
N SER A 19 -1.69 14.53 -5.99
CA SER A 19 -2.26 15.16 -4.79
C SER A 19 -1.19 15.72 -3.87
N GLU A 20 -1.31 17.01 -3.54
CA GLU A 20 -0.44 17.68 -2.55
C GLU A 20 -0.80 17.32 -1.10
N ALA A 21 -2.06 16.96 -0.86
CA ALA A 21 -2.59 16.54 0.43
C ALA A 21 -3.41 15.26 0.24
N PRO A 22 -2.75 14.09 0.16
CA PRO A 22 -3.45 12.82 0.03
C PRO A 22 -4.40 12.59 1.21
N ASN A 23 -5.53 11.96 0.93
CA ASN A 23 -6.57 11.61 1.89
C ASN A 23 -6.61 10.09 2.14
N CYS A 24 -6.74 9.69 3.42
CA CYS A 24 -6.87 8.30 3.86
C CYS A 24 -8.05 7.54 3.24
N GLU A 25 -9.21 8.18 3.06
CA GLU A 25 -10.42 7.57 2.50
C GLU A 25 -10.22 7.13 1.05
N ILE A 26 -9.53 7.93 0.25
CA ILE A 26 -9.21 7.58 -1.15
C ILE A 26 -8.24 6.39 -1.17
N ILE A 27 -7.28 6.33 -0.24
CA ILE A 27 -6.35 5.20 -0.14
C ILE A 27 -7.12 3.92 0.25
N ARG A 28 -8.01 3.99 1.25
CA ARG A 28 -8.87 2.87 1.65
C ARG A 28 -9.75 2.40 0.50
N LEU A 29 -10.33 3.34 -0.27
CA LEU A 29 -11.11 3.03 -1.46
C LEU A 29 -10.26 2.28 -2.51
N LEU A 30 -9.07 2.78 -2.82
CA LEU A 30 -8.18 2.12 -3.77
C LEU A 30 -7.80 0.70 -3.29
N LEU A 31 -7.48 0.54 -1.99
CA LEU A 31 -7.17 -0.76 -1.40
C LEU A 31 -8.38 -1.72 -1.46
N LYS A 32 -9.59 -1.24 -1.17
CA LYS A 32 -10.84 -2.00 -1.25
C LYS A 32 -11.02 -2.66 -2.62
N TYR A 33 -10.68 -1.93 -3.69
CA TYR A 33 -10.78 -2.40 -5.08
C TYR A 33 -9.52 -3.10 -5.62
N GLY A 34 -8.51 -3.35 -4.79
CA GLY A 34 -7.35 -4.17 -5.14
C GLY A 34 -6.07 -3.41 -5.44
N ALA A 35 -6.00 -2.11 -5.15
CA ALA A 35 -4.69 -1.47 -5.04
C ALA A 35 -3.87 -2.14 -3.93
N ARG A 36 -2.56 -2.16 -4.10
CA ARG A 36 -1.62 -2.83 -3.20
C ARG A 36 -0.52 -1.86 -2.82
N ILE A 37 -0.01 -1.99 -1.60
CA ILE A 37 1.09 -1.16 -1.10
C ILE A 37 2.33 -2.03 -0.99
N ILE A 38 3.25 -1.85 -1.93
CA ILE A 38 4.55 -2.51 -1.93
C ILE A 38 5.65 -1.45 -1.82
N ILE A 39 6.36 -1.43 -0.69
CA ILE A 39 7.42 -0.46 -0.42
C ILE A 39 8.75 -1.02 -0.94
N LYS A 40 8.80 -1.18 -2.26
CA LYS A 40 9.96 -1.61 -3.04
C LYS A 40 10.14 -0.65 -4.23
N ALA A 41 11.34 -0.61 -4.80
CA ALA A 41 11.57 0.12 -6.04
C ALA A 41 10.86 -0.59 -7.20
N GLN A 42 10.35 0.18 -8.18
CA GLN A 42 9.63 -0.37 -9.33
C GLN A 42 10.43 -1.40 -10.15
N ILE A 43 11.76 -1.24 -10.18
CA ILE A 43 12.66 -2.19 -10.85
C ILE A 43 12.66 -3.58 -10.19
N ALA A 44 12.41 -3.65 -8.88
CA ALA A 44 12.32 -4.89 -8.13
C ALA A 44 10.89 -5.42 -8.03
N ASN A 45 9.89 -4.56 -8.19
CA ASN A 45 8.48 -4.93 -8.18
C ASN A 45 7.66 -3.89 -8.99
N PRO A 46 6.97 -4.28 -10.09
CA PRO A 46 6.29 -3.34 -10.99
C PRO A 46 5.30 -2.39 -10.30
N ILE A 47 4.63 -2.84 -9.24
CA ILE A 47 3.66 -2.06 -8.46
C ILE A 47 4.27 -1.39 -7.22
N GLY A 48 5.60 -1.36 -7.13
CA GLY A 48 6.34 -0.75 -6.02
C GLY A 48 6.19 0.77 -5.97
N ILE A 49 5.89 1.32 -4.80
CA ILE A 49 5.62 2.75 -4.61
C ILE A 49 6.75 3.52 -3.92
N LEU A 50 7.91 2.89 -3.65
CA LEU A 50 8.98 3.52 -2.86
C LEU A 50 9.41 4.91 -3.38
N LYS A 51 9.47 5.08 -4.70
CA LYS A 51 9.90 6.34 -5.31
C LYS A 51 8.92 7.49 -5.10
N VAL A 52 7.63 7.22 -4.86
CA VAL A 52 6.62 8.27 -4.64
C VAL A 52 6.37 8.57 -3.16
N MET A 53 6.90 7.74 -2.25
CA MET A 53 6.71 7.92 -0.80
C MET A 53 7.16 9.30 -0.29
N HIS A 54 8.14 9.93 -0.95
CA HIS A 54 8.60 11.28 -0.61
C HIS A 54 7.51 12.35 -0.75
N ARG A 55 6.48 12.11 -1.57
CA ARG A 55 5.35 13.02 -1.77
C ARG A 55 4.44 13.09 -0.54
N ILE A 56 4.44 12.06 0.31
CA ILE A 56 3.69 12.04 1.56
C ILE A 56 4.47 12.81 2.62
N ARG A 57 4.15 14.10 2.77
CA ARG A 57 4.85 15.01 3.69
C ARG A 57 4.39 14.77 5.12
N LEU A 58 5.32 14.38 6.00
CA LEU A 58 5.00 13.99 7.39
C LEU A 58 4.37 15.13 8.23
N ASN A 59 4.63 16.39 7.88
CA ASN A 59 4.08 17.55 8.59
C ASN A 59 2.60 17.83 8.23
N ILE A 60 2.11 17.30 7.11
CA ILE A 60 0.75 17.55 6.61
C ILE A 60 -0.10 16.28 6.68
N SER A 61 0.47 15.13 6.30
CA SER A 61 -0.26 13.88 6.08
C SER A 61 0.39 12.72 6.83
N LEU A 62 0.60 12.88 8.14
CA LEU A 62 1.18 11.85 9.01
C LEU A 62 0.28 10.62 9.11
N ASP A 63 -1.03 10.84 9.23
CA ASP A 63 -2.09 9.86 9.18
C ASP A 63 -2.04 9.01 7.89
N VAL A 64 -1.82 9.65 6.74
CA VAL A 64 -1.61 8.94 5.47
C VAL A 64 -0.35 8.09 5.51
N MET A 65 0.77 8.63 5.98
CA MET A 65 2.01 7.84 6.09
C MET A 65 1.78 6.61 6.98
N ASN A 66 1.11 6.78 8.12
CA ASN A 66 0.80 5.69 9.03
C ASN A 66 -0.10 4.64 8.37
N LEU A 67 -1.17 5.07 7.70
CA LEU A 67 -2.05 4.16 6.96
C LEU A 67 -1.28 3.39 5.89
N VAL A 68 -0.43 4.06 5.10
CA VAL A 68 0.35 3.42 4.03
C VAL A 68 1.30 2.38 4.62
N LEU A 69 1.95 2.70 5.74
CA LEU A 69 2.87 1.78 6.41
C LEU A 69 2.16 0.60 7.05
N GLU A 70 0.99 0.82 7.65
CA GLU A 70 0.18 -0.24 8.26
C GLU A 70 -0.37 -1.20 7.18
N MET A 71 -0.77 -0.67 6.03
CA MET A 71 -1.35 -1.43 4.92
C MET A 71 -0.29 -2.03 3.98
N ALA A 72 0.99 -1.75 4.19
CA ALA A 72 2.06 -2.27 3.35
C ALA A 72 2.16 -3.79 3.44
N GLU A 73 2.26 -4.45 2.28
CA GLU A 73 2.38 -5.90 2.19
C GLU A 73 3.82 -6.38 2.25
N SER A 74 4.76 -5.57 1.75
CA SER A 74 6.18 -5.90 1.83
C SER A 74 7.08 -4.68 1.68
N PHE A 75 8.28 -4.79 2.23
CA PHE A 75 9.30 -3.75 2.26
C PHE A 75 10.59 -4.25 1.61
N SER A 76 11.42 -3.34 1.12
CA SER A 76 12.83 -3.63 0.79
C SER A 76 13.73 -2.69 1.57
N ILE A 77 14.26 -3.18 2.70
CA ILE A 77 15.14 -2.41 3.60
C ILE A 77 16.35 -1.84 2.84
N ALA A 78 16.99 -2.65 2.00
CA ALA A 78 18.12 -2.21 1.18
C ALA A 78 17.76 -1.09 0.20
N SER A 79 16.56 -1.13 -0.39
CA SER A 79 16.09 -0.07 -1.29
C SER A 79 15.74 1.20 -0.54
N ILE A 80 15.10 1.07 0.64
CA ILE A 80 14.72 2.22 1.49
C ILE A 80 15.97 2.96 1.98
N LYS A 81 16.99 2.23 2.47
CA LYS A 81 18.26 2.82 2.93
C LYS A 81 18.97 3.63 1.84
N ARG A 82 18.91 3.18 0.58
CA ARG A 82 19.56 3.83 -0.57
C ARG A 82 18.68 4.84 -1.32
N CYS A 83 17.43 5.04 -0.88
CA CYS A 83 16.52 5.95 -1.57
C CYS A 83 16.90 7.41 -1.28
N SER A 84 17.37 8.12 -2.31
CA SER A 84 17.78 9.52 -2.24
C SER A 84 16.61 10.51 -2.19
N LEU A 85 15.41 10.08 -2.61
CA LEU A 85 14.22 10.92 -2.62
C LEU A 85 13.60 11.13 -1.23
N LEU A 86 13.87 10.23 -0.29
CA LEU A 86 13.31 10.30 1.06
C LEU A 86 14.10 11.29 1.93
N SER A 87 13.37 12.13 2.66
CA SER A 87 13.95 12.86 3.79
C SER A 87 14.39 11.90 4.90
N ASN A 88 15.28 12.36 5.78
CA ASN A 88 15.78 11.55 6.89
C ASN A 88 14.65 11.09 7.82
N SER A 89 13.71 11.99 8.16
CA SER A 89 12.56 11.66 9.00
C SER A 89 11.63 10.63 8.34
N GLN A 90 11.33 10.77 7.04
CA GLN A 90 10.57 9.75 6.30
C GLN A 90 11.28 8.40 6.29
N ARG A 91 12.60 8.40 6.02
CA ARG A 91 13.39 7.16 5.98
C ARG A 91 13.36 6.45 7.34
N GLU A 92 13.53 7.19 8.43
CA GLU A 92 13.50 6.63 9.78
C GLU A 92 12.15 5.99 10.12
N VAL A 93 11.04 6.69 9.84
CA VAL A 93 9.69 6.16 10.09
C VAL A 93 9.43 4.90 9.27
N ILE A 94 9.75 4.92 7.97
CA ILE A 94 9.55 3.76 7.08
C ILE A 94 10.44 2.58 7.53
N LEU A 95 11.71 2.82 7.87
CA LEU A 95 12.62 1.77 8.32
C LEU A 95 12.19 1.18 9.67
N LYS A 96 11.73 2.01 10.60
CA LYS A 96 11.22 1.56 11.90
C LYS A 96 10.06 0.58 11.71
N THR A 97 9.16 0.83 10.75
CA THR A 97 8.11 -0.15 10.44
C THR A 97 8.67 -1.38 9.72
N ALA A 98 9.56 -1.19 8.73
CA ALA A 98 10.06 -2.27 7.88
C ALA A 98 10.90 -3.34 8.60
N VAL A 99 11.50 -3.03 9.75
CA VAL A 99 12.27 -3.99 10.55
C VAL A 99 11.39 -4.85 11.47
N ASN A 100 10.13 -4.45 11.68
CA ASN A 100 9.20 -5.21 12.49
C ASN A 100 8.38 -6.17 11.60
N PRO A 101 8.08 -7.38 12.08
CA PRO A 101 7.20 -8.29 11.35
C PRO A 101 5.79 -7.69 11.24
N SER A 102 5.13 -7.92 10.10
CA SER A 102 3.74 -7.49 9.91
C SER A 102 2.81 -8.20 10.91
N PRO A 103 1.80 -7.52 11.46
CA PRO A 103 0.84 -8.16 12.36
C PRO A 103 0.13 -9.33 11.69
N LEU A 104 -0.09 -10.43 12.42
CA LEU A 104 -0.77 -11.62 11.91
C LEU A 104 -2.16 -11.27 11.32
N LYS A 105 -2.89 -10.36 11.97
CA LYS A 105 -4.19 -9.86 11.50
C LYS A 105 -4.09 -9.28 10.08
N HIS A 106 -3.02 -8.54 9.77
CA HIS A 106 -2.78 -7.96 8.44
C HIS A 106 -2.35 -9.03 7.45
N MET A 107 -1.46 -9.94 7.85
CA MET A 107 -1.06 -11.07 7.01
C MET A 107 -2.26 -11.92 6.59
N VAL A 108 -3.20 -12.20 7.51
CA VAL A 108 -4.45 -12.90 7.22
C VAL A 108 -5.34 -12.08 6.27
N ARG A 109 -5.46 -10.76 6.45
CA ARG A 109 -6.20 -9.89 5.53
C ARG A 109 -5.71 -10.05 4.10
N VAL A 110 -4.39 -9.94 3.91
CA VAL A 110 -3.74 -10.05 2.60
C VAL A 110 -3.93 -11.45 2.02
N ALA A 111 -3.71 -12.49 2.82
CA ALA A 111 -3.85 -13.88 2.39
C ALA A 111 -5.28 -14.23 1.96
N VAL A 112 -6.29 -13.84 2.75
CA VAL A 112 -7.71 -14.07 2.43
C VAL A 112 -8.07 -13.35 1.14
N ARG A 113 -7.70 -12.07 1.00
CA ARG A 113 -7.99 -11.32 -0.22
C ARG A 113 -7.34 -11.99 -1.43
N HIS A 114 -6.05 -12.34 -1.36
CA HIS A 114 -5.34 -13.05 -2.42
C HIS A 114 -6.04 -14.35 -2.82
N PHE A 115 -6.53 -15.13 -1.85
CA PHE A 115 -7.26 -16.37 -2.10
C PHE A 115 -8.62 -16.17 -2.81
N LEU A 116 -9.34 -15.11 -2.47
CA LEU A 116 -10.62 -14.77 -3.12
C LEU A 116 -10.41 -14.20 -4.53
N GLY A 117 -9.24 -13.62 -4.80
CA GLY A 117 -8.82 -13.09 -6.08
C GLY A 117 -7.97 -11.84 -5.88
N ASP A 118 -7.14 -11.51 -6.86
CA ASP A 118 -6.20 -10.41 -6.67
C ASP A 118 -6.81 -9.02 -6.81
N TYR A 119 -7.86 -8.84 -7.61
CA TYR A 119 -8.28 -7.50 -8.05
C TYR A 119 -9.79 -7.35 -8.27
N GLY A 120 -10.29 -6.13 -8.01
CA GLY A 120 -11.56 -5.62 -8.50
C GLY A 120 -12.82 -6.12 -7.79
N GLN A 121 -13.94 -5.97 -8.48
CA GLN A 121 -15.30 -6.23 -7.98
C GLN A 121 -15.50 -7.68 -7.51
N ASN A 122 -14.87 -8.63 -8.18
CA ASN A 122 -14.96 -10.05 -7.86
C ASN A 122 -14.52 -10.37 -6.42
N VAL A 123 -13.52 -9.66 -5.90
CA VAL A 123 -13.04 -9.85 -4.52
C VAL A 123 -14.09 -9.35 -3.54
N ILE A 124 -14.75 -8.24 -3.86
CA ILE A 124 -15.73 -7.61 -2.99
C ILE A 124 -16.96 -8.51 -2.84
N GLU A 125 -17.50 -8.96 -3.97
CA GLU A 125 -18.64 -9.88 -4.01
C GLU A 125 -18.35 -11.18 -3.24
N LYS A 126 -17.15 -11.74 -3.41
CA LYS A 126 -16.76 -12.95 -2.69
C LYS A 126 -16.61 -12.74 -1.18
N ILE A 127 -16.09 -11.58 -0.73
CA ILE A 127 -16.02 -11.26 0.70
C ILE A 127 -17.43 -11.17 1.30
N ASP A 128 -18.38 -10.58 0.56
CA ASP A 128 -19.77 -10.48 1.02
C ASP A 128 -20.43 -11.85 1.18
N LEU A 129 -20.07 -12.83 0.36
CA LEU A 129 -20.56 -14.21 0.44
C LEU A 129 -19.92 -15.03 1.58
N LEU A 130 -18.85 -14.56 2.21
CA LEU A 130 -18.21 -15.33 3.28
C LEU A 130 -19.11 -15.43 4.53
N PRO A 131 -19.19 -16.62 5.17
CA PRO A 131 -19.94 -16.84 6.40
C PRO A 131 -19.16 -16.35 7.63
N ILE A 132 -18.72 -15.08 7.62
CA ILE A 132 -17.92 -14.46 8.68
C ILE A 132 -18.62 -13.22 9.24
N PRO A 133 -18.31 -12.80 10.49
CA PRO A 133 -18.93 -11.62 11.10
C PRO A 133 -18.73 -10.34 10.28
N ALA A 134 -19.74 -9.45 10.29
CA ALA A 134 -19.72 -8.18 9.56
C ALA A 134 -18.50 -7.31 9.89
N LEU A 135 -18.03 -7.33 11.14
CA LEU A 135 -16.83 -6.62 11.55
C LEU A 135 -15.57 -7.09 10.80
N ILE A 136 -15.45 -8.41 10.56
CA ILE A 136 -14.33 -8.98 9.80
C ILE A 136 -14.48 -8.65 8.32
N LYS A 137 -15.71 -8.62 7.77
CA LYS A 137 -15.94 -8.15 6.39
C LYS A 137 -15.47 -6.70 6.21
N ARG A 138 -15.85 -5.80 7.12
CA ARG A 138 -15.37 -4.40 7.12
C ARG A 138 -13.85 -4.30 7.20
N TYR A 139 -13.22 -5.14 8.02
CA TYR A 139 -11.77 -5.24 8.10
C TYR A 139 -11.13 -5.70 6.77
N LEU A 140 -11.74 -6.65 6.08
CA LEU A 140 -11.30 -7.11 4.74
C LEU A 140 -11.57 -6.06 3.64
N PHE A 141 -12.54 -5.17 3.83
CA PHE A 141 -12.82 -4.03 2.94
C PHE A 141 -11.98 -2.78 3.20
N TYR A 142 -11.05 -2.81 4.17
CA TYR A 142 -10.25 -1.66 4.60
C TYR A 142 -11.07 -0.50 5.20
N GLU A 143 -12.27 -0.78 5.71
CA GLU A 143 -13.18 0.21 6.28
C GLU A 143 -12.97 0.46 7.79
N ILE A 144 -12.07 -0.31 8.42
CA ILE A 144 -11.64 -0.19 9.81
C ILE A 144 -10.15 -0.51 9.96
#